data_AF-A0A8T1RYU5-F1
#
_entry.id   AF-A0A8T1RYU5-F1
#
_cell.length_a   1.000
_cell.length_b   1.000
_cell.length_c   1.000
_cell.angle_alpha   90.00
_cell.angle_beta   90.00
_cell.angle_gamma   90.00
#
_symmetry.space_group_name_H-M   'P 1'
#
loop_
_entity.id
_entity.type
_entity.pdbx_description
1 polymer ?
#
loop_
_entity_poly.entity_id
_entity_poly.type
_entity_poly.pdbx_seq_one_letter_code
_entity_poly.pdbx_strand_id
1 'polypeptide(L)'
;DEHRLSDYSIGPESKLNLVIKPLEKASPEEPGHRGPPPPFPTIWHPLGQVLARHFSTADAEKVLEQLQKDYERSLRLLSLDDIERLATRLLHPEVADAVEMGFLD
;
A
#
# COMPACT_ATOMS: atom_id res chain seq x y z
N ASP A 1 -6.78 -21.64 -5.32
CA ASP A 1 -5.99 -22.78 -4.83
C ASP A 1 -6.57 -23.14 -3.48
N GLU A 2 -7.23 -24.29 -3.35
CA GLU A 2 -8.03 -24.68 -2.17
C GLU A 2 -7.28 -25.69 -1.27
N HIS A 3 -6.00 -25.90 -1.51
CA HIS A 3 -5.20 -26.88 -0.77
C HIS A 3 -4.85 -26.38 0.64
N ARG A 4 -5.00 -27.27 1.61
CA ARG A 4 -4.64 -27.03 3.01
C ARG A 4 -3.16 -27.36 3.22
N LEU A 5 -2.53 -26.74 4.21
CA LEU A 5 -1.14 -27.03 4.57
C LEU A 5 -0.90 -28.51 4.92
N SER A 6 -1.92 -29.18 5.46
CA SER A 6 -1.92 -30.62 5.75
C SER A 6 -1.69 -31.48 4.49
N ASP A 7 -2.15 -31.01 3.34
CA ASP A 7 -2.05 -31.74 2.07
C ASP A 7 -0.59 -31.78 1.58
N TYR A 8 0.26 -30.90 2.12
CA TYR A 8 1.70 -30.83 1.89
C TYR A 8 2.52 -31.43 3.05
N SER A 9 1.89 -32.19 3.96
CA SER A 9 2.54 -32.77 5.16
C SER A 9 3.16 -31.73 6.11
N ILE A 10 2.65 -30.50 6.11
CA ILE A 10 3.07 -29.44 7.04
C ILE A 10 2.23 -29.56 8.29
N GLY A 11 2.84 -30.06 9.36
CA GLY A 11 2.17 -30.30 10.65
C GLY A 11 2.01 -29.04 11.52
N PRO A 12 1.21 -29.11 12.60
CA PRO A 12 0.94 -27.97 13.48
C PRO A 12 2.20 -27.30 14.07
N GLU A 13 3.23 -28.11 14.35
CA GLU A 13 4.51 -27.66 14.92
C GLU A 13 5.57 -27.33 13.85
N SER A 14 5.19 -27.27 12.58
CA SER A 14 6.13 -27.03 11.49
C SER A 14 6.46 -25.55 11.36
N LYS A 15 7.76 -25.21 11.32
CA LYS A 15 8.22 -23.84 11.10
C LYS A 15 8.28 -23.51 9.61
N LEU A 16 7.40 -22.63 9.16
CA LEU A 16 7.44 -22.06 7.81
C LEU A 16 8.47 -20.94 7.73
N ASN A 17 9.37 -21.00 6.76
CA ASN A 17 10.33 -19.94 6.48
C ASN A 17 10.00 -19.35 5.12
N LEU A 18 9.44 -18.14 5.10
CA LEU A 18 9.17 -17.41 3.87
C LEU A 18 10.42 -16.65 3.45
N VAL A 19 11.04 -17.09 2.36
CA VAL A 19 12.18 -16.39 1.76
C VAL A 19 11.70 -15.62 0.55
N ILE A 20 11.48 -14.32 0.72
CA ILE A 20 11.22 -13.42 -0.40
C ILE A 20 12.59 -13.08 -1.00
N LYS A 21 12.91 -13.68 -2.16
CA LYS A 21 14.07 -13.25 -2.93
C LYS A 21 13.74 -11.91 -3.56
N PRO A 22 14.50 -10.83 -3.27
CA PRO A 22 14.45 -9.63 -4.09
C PRO A 22 14.71 -10.03 -5.55
N LEU A 23 13.96 -9.46 -6.49
CA LEU A 23 14.16 -9.68 -7.92
C LEU A 23 15.47 -9.03 -8.34
N GLU A 24 16.59 -9.64 -7.98
CA GLU A 24 17.91 -9.31 -8.50
C GLU A 24 18.43 -10.55 -9.22
N LYS A 25 18.54 -10.42 -10.55
CA LYS A 25 19.26 -11.29 -11.49
C LYS A 25 18.47 -12.48 -12.05
N ALA A 26 17.44 -12.17 -12.83
CA ALA A 26 17.32 -12.78 -14.16
C ALA A 26 18.17 -11.94 -15.15
N SER A 27 18.80 -12.60 -16.11
CA SER A 27 19.83 -12.12 -17.07
C SER A 27 19.53 -10.80 -17.83
N PRO A 28 20.53 -10.17 -18.50
CA PRO A 28 20.40 -8.84 -19.06
C PRO A 28 19.63 -8.88 -20.38
N GLU A 29 18.39 -8.40 -20.35
CA GLU A 29 17.68 -8.01 -21.56
C GLU A 29 17.07 -6.62 -21.34
N GLU A 30 17.64 -5.67 -22.10
CA GLU A 30 17.12 -4.36 -22.52
C GLU A 30 16.85 -3.27 -21.43
N PRO A 31 17.38 -2.04 -21.62
CA PRO A 31 17.10 -0.93 -20.73
C PRO A 31 15.69 -0.41 -20.99
N GLY A 32 14.77 -0.75 -20.09
CA GLY A 32 13.58 0.08 -19.90
C GLY A 32 12.25 -0.64 -20.01
N HIS A 33 11.97 -1.59 -19.12
CA HIS A 33 10.60 -1.82 -18.70
C HIS A 33 10.56 -1.90 -17.18
N ARG A 34 10.59 -0.71 -16.55
CA ARG A 34 9.78 -0.47 -15.35
C ARG A 34 8.37 -0.83 -15.79
N GLY A 35 7.94 -2.08 -15.54
CA GLY A 35 6.57 -2.48 -15.80
C GLY A 35 5.65 -1.41 -15.21
N PRO A 36 4.60 -0.99 -15.92
CA PRO A 36 3.75 0.09 -15.45
C PRO A 36 3.34 -0.23 -14.01
N PRO A 37 3.39 0.75 -13.08
CA PRO A 37 2.80 0.54 -11.76
C PRO A 37 1.39 -0.05 -11.98
N PRO A 38 0.92 -0.95 -11.08
CA PRO A 38 -0.38 -1.57 -11.23
C PRO A 38 -1.39 -0.50 -11.61
N PRO A 39 -2.32 -0.78 -12.55
CA PRO A 39 -3.33 0.18 -12.88
C PRO A 39 -4.11 0.44 -11.60
N PHE A 40 -3.80 1.55 -10.94
CA PHE A 40 -4.74 2.30 -10.15
C PHE A 40 -5.21 3.44 -11.06
N PRO A 41 -5.93 3.22 -12.19
CA PRO A 41 -6.32 4.32 -13.05
C PRO A 41 -7.58 5.02 -12.50
N THR A 42 -8.17 4.53 -11.40
CA THR A 42 -9.57 4.83 -11.09
C THR A 42 -9.76 6.15 -10.37
N ILE A 43 -8.87 6.52 -9.43
CA ILE A 43 -9.07 7.74 -8.62
C ILE A 43 -8.32 8.96 -9.16
N TRP A 44 -7.17 8.77 -9.83
CA TRP A 44 -6.36 9.90 -10.31
C TRP A 44 -7.05 10.72 -11.41
N HIS A 45 -7.84 10.08 -12.28
CA HIS A 45 -8.60 10.79 -13.32
C HIS A 45 -9.70 11.69 -12.71
N PRO A 46 -10.62 11.19 -11.86
CA PRO A 46 -11.55 12.05 -11.12
C PRO A 46 -10.85 13.13 -10.30
N LEU A 47 -9.72 12.80 -9.64
CA LEU A 47 -8.99 13.76 -8.83
C LEU A 47 -8.39 14.89 -9.68
N GLY A 48 -7.84 14.58 -10.86
CA GLY A 48 -7.38 15.58 -11.81
C GLY A 48 -8.50 16.52 -12.25
N GLN A 49 -9.72 16.00 -12.47
CA GLN A 49 -10.89 16.83 -12.79
C GLN A 49 -11.28 17.77 -11.64
N VAL A 50 -11.16 17.31 -10.39
CA VAL A 50 -11.39 18.17 -9.21
C VAL A 50 -10.31 19.24 -9.14
N LEU A 51 -9.03 18.87 -9.27
CA LEU A 51 -7.91 19.81 -9.21
C LEU A 51 -8.02 20.90 -10.29
N ALA A 52 -8.43 20.55 -11.51
CA ALA A 52 -8.64 21.50 -12.60
C ALA A 52 -9.73 22.56 -12.32
N ARG A 53 -10.61 22.34 -11.35
CA ARG A 53 -11.61 23.35 -10.91
C ARG A 53 -11.06 24.33 -9.88
N HIS A 54 -9.94 24.02 -9.25
CA HIS A 54 -9.38 24.78 -8.12
C HIS A 54 -7.99 25.37 -8.41
N PHE A 55 -7.27 24.82 -9.36
CA PHE A 55 -5.92 25.22 -9.74
C PHE A 55 -5.85 25.61 -11.22
N SER A 56 -4.80 26.36 -11.59
CA SER A 56 -4.44 26.51 -12.99
C SER A 56 -4.08 25.14 -13.58
N THR A 57 -4.19 24.96 -14.91
CA THR A 57 -3.86 23.67 -15.55
C THR A 57 -2.45 23.19 -15.19
N ALA A 58 -1.47 24.11 -15.23
CA ALA A 58 -0.08 23.80 -14.91
C ALA A 58 0.14 23.44 -13.44
N ASP A 59 -0.60 24.06 -12.52
CA ASP A 59 -0.48 23.76 -11.09
C ASP A 59 -1.24 22.48 -10.72
N ALA A 60 -2.39 22.23 -11.35
CA ALA A 60 -3.16 21.01 -11.16
C ALA A 60 -2.33 19.76 -11.53
N GLU A 61 -1.59 19.82 -12.64
CA GLU A 61 -0.67 18.76 -13.07
C GLU A 61 0.45 18.54 -12.04
N LYS A 62 1.11 19.61 -11.60
CA LYS A 62 2.19 19.53 -10.58
C LYS A 62 1.68 18.95 -9.25
N VAL A 63 0.52 19.39 -8.79
CA VAL A 63 -0.09 18.90 -7.56
C VAL A 63 -0.43 17.42 -7.69
N LEU A 64 -1.00 17.01 -8.82
CA LEU A 64 -1.34 15.61 -9.07
C LEU A 64 -0.09 14.72 -9.10
N GLU A 65 0.97 15.13 -9.79
CA GLU A 65 2.24 14.40 -9.81
C GLU A 65 2.88 14.28 -8.42
N GLN A 66 2.87 15.38 -7.66
CA GLN A 66 3.44 15.41 -6.33
C GLN A 66 2.66 14.48 -5.40
N LEU A 67 1.33 14.53 -5.45
CA LEU A 67 0.47 13.67 -4.65
C LEU A 67 0.67 12.19 -4.96
N GLN A 68 0.85 11.81 -6.24
CA GLN A 68 1.15 10.44 -6.62
C GLN A 68 2.49 9.97 -6.02
N LYS A 69 3.53 10.81 -6.10
CA LYS A 69 4.85 10.51 -5.51
C LYS A 69 4.77 10.33 -3.99
N ASP A 70 4.03 11.21 -3.31
CA ASP A 70 3.87 11.15 -1.87
C ASP A 70 3.05 9.92 -1.45
N TYR A 71 1.99 9.59 -2.19
CA TYR A 71 1.22 8.37 -1.97
C TYR A 71 2.08 7.11 -2.09
N GLU A 72 2.89 6.99 -3.15
CA GLU A 72 3.83 5.87 -3.30
C GLU A 72 4.86 5.82 -2.17
N ARG A 73 5.39 6.98 -1.76
CA ARG A 73 6.34 7.05 -0.65
C ARG A 73 5.70 6.58 0.65
N SER A 74 4.50 7.07 0.96
CA SER A 74 3.75 6.68 2.15
C SER A 74 3.45 5.18 2.18
N LEU A 75 3.08 4.58 1.03
CA LEU A 75 2.88 3.13 0.95
C LEU A 75 4.17 2.34 1.23
N ARG A 76 5.32 2.80 0.76
CA ARG A 76 6.61 2.13 1.02
C ARG A 76 7.04 2.23 2.49
N LEU A 77 6.64 3.30 3.16
CA LEU A 77 6.96 3.55 4.57
C LEU A 77 5.88 3.04 5.53
N LEU A 78 4.80 2.46 5.00
CA LEU A 78 3.67 1.98 5.80
C LEU A 78 4.13 0.86 6.73
N SER A 79 3.97 1.08 8.04
CA SER A 79 4.36 0.11 9.06
C SER A 79 3.21 -0.82 9.43
N LEU A 80 3.52 -1.89 10.18
CA LEU A 80 2.49 -2.77 10.74
C LEU A 80 1.60 -2.01 11.74
N ASP A 81 2.19 -1.15 12.57
CA ASP A 81 1.47 -0.30 13.53
C ASP A 81 0.45 0.61 12.85
N ASP A 82 0.82 1.21 11.71
CA ASP A 82 -0.11 2.04 10.93
C ASP A 82 -1.33 1.24 10.45
N ILE A 83 -1.13 -0.01 10.05
CA ILE A 83 -2.21 -0.91 9.60
C ILE A 83 -3.09 -1.33 10.79
N GLU A 84 -2.48 -1.68 11.93
CA GLU A 84 -3.22 -2.04 13.14
C GLU A 84 -4.06 -0.87 13.66
N ARG A 85 -3.51 0.34 13.65
CA ARG A 85 -4.24 1.57 14.00
C ARG A 85 -5.40 1.82 13.04
N LEU A 86 -5.20 1.63 11.73
CA LEU A 86 -6.28 1.73 10.74
C LEU A 86 -7.38 0.69 10.97
N ALA A 87 -7.01 -0.56 11.21
CA ALA A 87 -7.96 -1.64 11.49
C ALA A 87 -8.75 -1.37 12.77
N THR A 88 -8.09 -0.92 13.83
CA THR A 88 -8.75 -0.58 15.11
C THR A 88 -9.77 0.53 14.92
N ARG A 89 -9.44 1.60 14.18
CA ARG A 89 -10.38 2.68 13.84
C ARG A 89 -11.62 2.21 13.07
N LEU A 90 -11.45 1.25 12.16
CA LEU A 90 -12.53 0.77 11.31
C LEU A 90 -13.41 -0.30 11.99
N LEU A 91 -12.81 -1.13 12.84
CA LEU A 91 -13.48 -2.29 13.46
C LEU A 91 -13.93 -2.03 14.90
N HIS A 92 -13.24 -1.13 15.61
CA HIS A 92 -13.45 -0.80 17.03
C HIS A 92 -13.40 0.72 17.23
N PRO A 93 -14.37 1.47 16.67
CA PRO A 93 -14.36 2.93 16.71
C PRO A 93 -14.37 3.49 18.13
N GLU A 94 -14.97 2.79 19.11
CA GLU A 94 -15.00 3.25 20.51
C GLU A 94 -13.62 3.21 21.20
N VAL A 95 -12.75 2.28 20.77
CA VAL A 95 -11.39 2.14 21.29
C VAL A 95 -10.44 3.12 20.61
N ALA A 96 -10.67 3.40 19.32
CA ALA A 96 -9.88 4.35 18.58
C ALA A 96 -9.96 5.78 19.13
N ASP A 97 -11.14 6.23 19.53
CA ASP A 97 -11.32 7.55 20.16
C ASP A 97 -10.61 7.64 21.53
N ALA A 98 -10.56 6.53 22.28
CA ALA A 98 -9.90 6.48 23.59
C ALA A 98 -8.35 6.53 23.47
N VAL A 99 -7.78 5.89 22.45
CA VAL A 99 -6.33 5.91 22.16
C VAL A 99 -5.90 7.26 21.59
N GLU A 100 -6.74 7.92 20.79
CA GLU A 100 -6.45 9.24 20.20
C GLU A 100 -6.58 10.39 21.21
N MET A 101 -7.47 10.25 22.21
CA MET A 101 -7.59 11.23 23.31
C MET A 101 -6.64 10.98 24.49
N GLY A 102 -5.75 9.98 24.42
CA GLY A 102 -4.74 9.72 25.46
C GLY A 102 -5.31 9.20 26.79
N PHE A 103 -6.41 8.44 26.75
CA PHE A 103 -7.02 7.84 27.95
C PHE A 103 -6.43 6.49 28.36
N LEU A 104 -5.56 5.90 27.54
CA LEU A 104 -4.70 4.79 27.93
C LEU A 104 -3.25 5.27 27.93
N ASP A 105 -2.79 5.70 29.10
CA ASP A 105 -1.37 5.77 29.48
C ASP A 105 -1.06 4.59 30.41
#